data_AF-A0A1V5ZCX9-F1
#
_entry.id   AF-A0A1V5ZCX9-F1
#
_cell.length_a   1.000
_cell.length_b   1.000
_cell.length_c   1.000
_cell.angle_alpha   90.00
_cell.angle_beta   90.00
_cell.angle_gamma   90.00
#
_symmetry.space_group_name_H-M   'P 1'
#
loop_
_entity.id
_entity.type
_entity.pdbx_description
1 polymer ?
#
loop_
_entity_poly.entity_id
_entity_poly.type
_entity_poly.pdbx_seq_one_letter_code
_entity_poly.pdbx_strand_id
1 'polypeptide(L)'
;MQNAIIYLKNIRPLHIITIIFCLIPFVTAGPVYSPTEGKNPLTVYFTFPGGEECDSVIWTFGDGNSSTEITTDHTYYSLGMYYPSCYCELPGANISYTYDYVYVIPWSSSIRDSLYGGKPEKTVVNRTSEGMSADSLQKQAEGLWAIGQARYAADAYSELKTLTVPGYETLTSYGDVLAELGRLAEAETVYSEALSMNESPVVLKKLAEVLFSLGKTEKAIETMNRTLSLSTDDAGAYASYASFLKKAGKTTEALDAYGQSFRLFDTQPRLWSDYADLLASIGRYSEAAEAYGHAISLGMSGSDTWNSYSRVLQKLGKKDEAQRAKEQAMNSYTPLPSSLSYSGNSIPSCGIGSLC
;
A
#
# COMPACT_ATOMS: atom_id res chain seq x y z
N MET A 1 -34.44 47.76 20.22
CA MET A 1 -35.46 46.76 20.61
C MET A 1 -35.05 45.44 19.97
N GLN A 2 -34.82 44.32 20.64
CA GLN A 2 -34.91 43.93 22.04
C GLN A 2 -34.12 42.61 22.21
N ASN A 3 -33.66 42.37 23.43
CA ASN A 3 -32.75 41.33 23.92
C ASN A 3 -33.15 39.87 23.64
N ALA A 4 -32.17 38.96 23.64
CA ALA A 4 -32.15 37.84 24.60
C ALA A 4 -30.77 37.16 24.71
N ILE A 5 -30.23 37.21 25.92
CA ILE A 5 -29.05 36.50 26.44
C ILE A 5 -29.51 35.10 26.88
N ILE A 6 -28.81 34.02 26.47
CA ILE A 6 -28.91 32.70 27.13
C ILE A 6 -27.53 32.06 27.28
N TYR A 7 -27.03 32.09 28.53
CA TYR A 7 -26.20 31.14 29.27
C TYR A 7 -25.07 30.34 28.59
N LEU A 8 -23.83 30.80 28.82
CA LEU A 8 -22.63 29.97 28.91
C LEU A 8 -22.54 29.35 30.31
N LYS A 9 -22.68 28.02 30.44
CA LYS A 9 -22.17 27.28 31.61
C LYS A 9 -21.87 25.83 31.25
N ASN A 10 -20.64 25.41 31.56
CA ASN A 10 -20.07 24.06 31.50
C ASN A 10 -19.62 23.51 30.13
N ILE A 11 -18.50 24.03 29.62
CA ILE A 11 -17.59 23.23 28.80
C ILE A 11 -16.35 22.97 29.68
N ARG A 12 -16.17 21.71 30.11
CA ARG A 12 -14.90 21.26 30.71
C ARG A 12 -13.85 21.28 29.59
N PRO A 13 -12.59 21.68 29.85
CA PRO A 13 -11.56 21.67 28.83
C PRO A 13 -11.23 20.20 28.53
N LEU A 14 -11.70 19.68 27.39
CA LEU A 14 -11.07 18.51 26.79
C LEU A 14 -9.63 18.91 26.48
N HIS A 15 -8.66 18.33 27.17
CA HIS A 15 -7.28 18.34 26.74
C HIS A 15 -7.21 17.59 25.41
N ILE A 16 -7.25 18.36 24.33
CA ILE A 16 -6.87 17.94 22.99
C ILE A 16 -5.36 17.71 23.05
N ILE A 17 -4.96 16.51 23.42
CA ILE A 17 -3.63 15.99 23.11
C ILE A 17 -3.77 15.34 21.74
N THR A 18 -3.68 16.18 20.70
CA THR A 18 -3.44 15.69 19.34
C THR A 18 -2.00 15.21 19.29
N ILE A 19 -1.75 13.96 19.70
CA ILE A 19 -0.53 13.28 19.27
C ILE A 19 -0.75 12.98 17.80
N ILE A 20 -0.04 13.74 16.98
CA ILE A 20 0.11 13.54 15.55
C ILE A 20 0.71 12.13 15.41
N PHE A 21 -0.16 11.16 15.10
CA PHE A 21 0.27 9.88 14.58
C PHE A 21 1.10 10.20 13.35
N CYS A 22 2.39 9.86 13.39
CA CYS A 22 3.15 9.71 12.16
C CYS A 22 2.43 8.60 11.39
N LEU A 23 1.55 9.00 10.47
CA LEU A 23 0.92 8.14 9.48
C LEU A 23 2.03 7.60 8.58
N ILE A 24 2.74 6.60 9.07
CA ILE A 24 3.40 5.65 8.19
C ILE A 24 2.27 4.73 7.73
N PRO A 25 1.89 4.73 6.44
CA PRO A 25 0.92 3.79 5.92
C PRO A 25 1.59 2.42 5.88
N PHE A 26 1.63 1.73 7.02
CA PHE A 26 1.86 0.31 7.00
C PHE A 26 0.53 -0.33 6.62
N VAL A 27 0.42 -0.74 5.37
CA VAL A 27 -0.57 -1.73 4.94
C VAL A 27 -0.14 -3.06 5.57
N THR A 28 -0.39 -3.22 6.87
CA THR A 28 -0.29 -4.53 7.52
C THR A 28 -1.71 -5.06 7.62
N ALA A 29 -2.00 -6.09 6.83
CA ALA A 29 -3.30 -6.78 6.79
C ALA A 29 -3.57 -7.62 8.05
N GLY A 30 -3.00 -7.26 9.19
CA GLY A 30 -3.10 -8.00 10.44
C GLY A 30 -3.09 -7.06 11.64
N PRO A 31 -3.53 -7.56 12.82
CA PRO A 31 -3.68 -6.75 14.00
C PRO A 31 -2.32 -6.28 14.54
N VAL A 32 -2.27 -5.04 15.03
CA VAL A 32 -1.04 -4.38 15.50
C VAL A 32 -1.32 -3.54 16.75
N TYR A 33 -0.26 -3.21 17.49
CA TYR A 33 -0.35 -2.29 18.61
C TYR A 33 0.87 -1.38 18.74
N SER A 34 0.72 -0.25 19.43
CA SER A 34 1.82 0.68 19.69
C SER A 34 1.56 1.56 20.92
N PRO A 35 2.58 1.89 21.74
CA PRO A 35 3.98 1.45 21.66
C PRO A 35 4.19 0.01 22.20
N THR A 36 5.35 -0.59 21.91
CA THR A 36 5.75 -1.89 22.49
C THR A 36 6.43 -1.78 23.85
N GLU A 37 6.94 -0.60 24.20
CA GLU A 37 7.56 -0.34 25.51
C GLU A 37 7.30 1.09 25.98
N GLY A 38 7.35 1.29 27.28
CA GLY A 38 7.24 2.63 27.85
C GLY A 38 7.06 2.65 29.37
N LYS A 39 6.99 3.86 29.92
CA LYS A 39 6.97 4.10 31.37
C LYS A 39 5.58 3.84 31.94
N ASN A 40 5.51 3.30 33.16
CA ASN A 40 4.24 3.09 33.86
C ASN A 40 3.62 4.40 34.38
N PRO A 41 2.34 4.73 34.17
CA PRO A 41 1.36 3.97 33.41
C PRO A 41 1.60 4.10 31.90
N LEU A 42 1.57 2.96 31.21
CA LEU A 42 1.77 2.91 29.77
C LEU A 42 0.44 2.67 29.08
N THR A 43 -0.04 3.63 28.30
CA THR A 43 -1.19 3.43 27.41
C THR A 43 -0.72 2.91 26.05
N VAL A 44 -1.28 1.78 25.63
CA VAL A 44 -1.00 1.13 24.35
C VAL A 44 -2.28 1.09 23.52
N TYR A 45 -2.16 1.48 22.26
CA TYR A 45 -3.25 1.45 21.29
C TYR A 45 -3.17 0.18 20.46
N PHE A 46 -4.29 -0.53 20.36
CA PHE A 46 -4.46 -1.77 19.61
C PHE A 46 -5.44 -1.52 18.46
N THR A 47 -5.14 -2.04 17.28
CA THR A 47 -6.01 -1.92 16.11
C THR A 47 -5.91 -3.16 15.23
N PHE A 48 -7.04 -3.56 14.65
CA PHE A 48 -7.11 -4.70 13.75
C PHE A 48 -7.72 -4.32 12.39
N PRO A 49 -6.89 -3.93 11.41
CA PRO A 49 -7.33 -3.74 10.03
C PRO A 49 -7.94 -5.04 9.46
N GLY A 50 -9.14 -4.96 8.88
CA GLY A 50 -9.88 -6.12 8.38
C GLY A 50 -10.69 -6.85 9.45
N GLY A 51 -10.59 -6.44 10.72
CA GLY A 51 -11.34 -7.04 11.83
C GLY A 51 -12.85 -6.82 11.74
N GLU A 52 -13.30 -5.86 10.93
CA GLU A 52 -14.71 -5.59 10.64
C GLU A 52 -15.44 -6.74 9.93
N GLU A 53 -14.69 -7.61 9.26
CA GLU A 53 -15.26 -8.79 8.60
C GLU A 53 -15.44 -9.99 9.56
N CYS A 54 -14.77 -9.96 10.71
CA CYS A 54 -14.91 -10.99 11.74
C CYS A 54 -16.31 -10.91 12.39
N ASP A 55 -16.91 -12.06 12.67
CA ASP A 55 -18.12 -12.17 13.51
C ASP A 55 -17.84 -11.72 14.95
N SER A 56 -16.61 -11.94 15.42
CA SER A 56 -16.13 -11.49 16.72
C SER A 56 -14.63 -11.20 16.68
N VAL A 57 -14.22 -10.13 17.37
CA VAL A 57 -12.83 -9.80 17.65
C VAL A 57 -12.64 -9.77 19.16
N ILE A 58 -11.55 -10.38 19.64
CA ILE A 58 -11.18 -10.32 21.06
C ILE A 58 -9.69 -10.01 21.19
N TRP A 59 -9.39 -8.89 21.83
CA TRP A 59 -8.07 -8.57 22.34
C TRP A 59 -7.94 -9.04 23.78
N THR A 60 -6.85 -9.72 24.10
CA THR A 60 -6.39 -9.92 25.49
C THR A 60 -5.08 -9.18 25.66
N PHE A 61 -4.93 -8.46 26.78
CA PHE A 61 -3.78 -7.59 27.00
C PHE A 61 -2.65 -8.27 27.78
N GLY A 62 -2.84 -9.51 28.23
CA GLY A 62 -1.86 -10.25 29.01
C GLY A 62 -1.81 -9.91 30.50
N ASP A 63 -2.69 -9.02 30.99
CA ASP A 63 -2.85 -8.65 32.40
C ASP A 63 -4.18 -9.10 33.02
N GLY A 64 -4.95 -9.92 32.27
CA GLY A 64 -6.29 -10.38 32.65
C GLY A 64 -7.42 -9.52 32.10
N ASN A 65 -7.14 -8.34 31.53
CA ASN A 65 -8.14 -7.52 30.85
C ASN A 65 -8.23 -7.88 29.35
N SER A 66 -9.39 -7.55 28.77
CA SER A 66 -9.71 -7.82 27.36
C SER A 66 -10.62 -6.74 26.78
N SER A 67 -10.70 -6.69 25.46
CA SER A 67 -11.63 -5.82 24.71
C SER A 67 -12.20 -6.58 23.52
N THR A 68 -13.42 -6.26 23.13
CA THR A 68 -14.06 -6.78 21.91
C THR A 68 -14.10 -5.76 20.77
N GLU A 69 -13.52 -4.58 20.98
CA GLU A 69 -13.46 -3.52 19.98
C GLU A 69 -12.32 -3.78 18.98
N ILE A 70 -12.56 -3.48 17.70
CA ILE A 70 -11.55 -3.61 16.64
C ILE A 70 -10.36 -2.67 16.90
N THR A 71 -10.64 -1.47 17.39
CA THR A 71 -9.64 -0.48 17.80
C THR A 71 -9.91 -0.04 19.22
N THR A 72 -8.91 -0.14 20.09
CA THR A 72 -9.04 0.09 21.53
C THR A 72 -7.71 0.55 22.12
N ASP A 73 -7.74 1.22 23.26
CA ASP A 73 -6.55 1.50 24.05
C ASP A 73 -6.63 0.79 25.40
N HIS A 74 -5.48 0.42 25.93
CA HIS A 74 -5.36 -0.19 27.25
C HIS A 74 -4.19 0.41 28.02
N THR A 75 -4.39 0.65 29.32
CA THR A 75 -3.37 1.26 30.18
C THR A 75 -2.84 0.26 31.20
N TYR A 76 -1.54 -0.03 31.10
CA TYR A 76 -0.82 -0.90 32.02
C TYR A 76 -0.26 -0.08 33.19
N TYR A 77 -0.69 -0.40 34.41
CA TYR A 77 -0.27 0.32 35.62
C TYR A 77 0.91 -0.33 36.34
N SER A 78 1.06 -1.64 36.24
CA SER A 78 2.13 -2.39 36.89
C SER A 78 3.33 -2.60 35.97
N LEU A 79 4.51 -2.70 36.58
CA LEU A 79 5.75 -3.02 35.86
C LEU A 79 5.71 -4.49 35.43
N GLY A 80 6.19 -4.79 34.23
CA GLY A 80 6.21 -6.16 33.74
C GLY A 80 6.27 -6.28 32.23
N MET A 81 6.34 -7.53 31.77
CA MET A 81 6.15 -7.92 30.38
C MET A 81 4.76 -8.53 30.25
N TYR A 82 3.96 -8.00 29.34
CA TYR A 82 2.60 -8.45 29.07
C TYR A 82 2.51 -9.02 27.67
N TYR A 83 1.92 -10.21 27.53
CA TYR A 83 1.84 -10.94 26.26
C TYR A 83 0.42 -10.80 25.69
N PRO A 84 0.15 -9.79 24.86
CA PRO A 84 -1.17 -9.63 24.28
C PRO A 84 -1.45 -10.73 23.26
N SER A 85 -2.73 -10.97 22.97
CA SER A 85 -3.16 -11.77 21.83
C SER A 85 -4.44 -11.21 21.23
N CYS A 86 -4.66 -11.49 19.95
CA CYS A 86 -5.88 -11.11 19.24
C CYS A 86 -6.53 -12.35 18.63
N TYR A 87 -7.85 -12.38 18.65
CA TYR A 87 -8.66 -13.45 18.10
C TYR A 87 -9.68 -12.88 17.12
N CYS A 88 -9.87 -13.55 15.98
CA CYS A 88 -10.92 -13.30 15.00
C CYS A 88 -11.71 -14.59 14.76
N GLU A 89 -13.03 -14.49 14.86
CA GLU A 89 -13.94 -15.55 14.46
C GLU A 89 -14.60 -15.20 13.14
N LEU A 90 -14.62 -16.17 12.22
CA LEU A 90 -15.34 -16.16 10.96
C LEU A 90 -16.14 -17.46 10.87
N PRO A 91 -17.15 -17.55 9.97
CA PRO A 91 -17.89 -18.79 9.77
C PRO A 91 -16.92 -19.95 9.48
N GLY A 92 -16.88 -20.96 10.35
CA GLY A 92 -16.00 -22.13 10.21
C GLY A 92 -14.49 -21.83 10.29
N ALA A 93 -14.06 -20.65 10.72
CA ALA A 93 -12.64 -20.31 10.83
C ALA A 93 -12.33 -19.47 12.07
N ASN A 94 -11.33 -19.92 12.84
CA ASN A 94 -10.85 -19.24 14.03
C ASN A 94 -9.38 -18.87 13.83
N ILE A 95 -9.07 -17.59 13.94
CA ILE A 95 -7.73 -17.05 13.71
C ILE A 95 -7.22 -16.44 15.00
N SER A 96 -6.07 -16.91 15.48
CA SER A 96 -5.40 -16.38 16.66
C SER A 96 -4.04 -15.80 16.31
N TYR A 97 -3.78 -14.60 16.83
CA TYR A 97 -2.54 -13.86 16.69
C TYR A 97 -1.87 -13.75 18.05
N THR A 98 -0.64 -14.25 18.15
CA THR A 98 0.20 -14.07 19.35
C THR A 98 1.36 -13.14 19.05
N TYR A 99 1.73 -12.37 20.05
CA TYR A 99 2.77 -11.36 19.97
C TYR A 99 3.87 -11.67 20.99
N ASP A 100 4.96 -10.93 20.91
CA ASP A 100 6.02 -10.95 21.91
C ASP A 100 5.50 -10.29 23.20
N TYR A 101 5.91 -9.07 23.55
CA TYR A 101 5.37 -8.40 24.72
C TYR A 101 5.19 -6.89 24.58
N VAL A 102 4.37 -6.35 25.48
CA VAL A 102 4.41 -4.95 25.90
C VAL A 102 5.29 -4.87 27.14
N TYR A 103 6.33 -4.03 27.12
CA TYR A 103 7.25 -3.87 28.23
C TYR A 103 7.04 -2.56 29.00
N VAL A 104 6.59 -2.70 30.24
CA VAL A 104 6.29 -1.57 31.11
C VAL A 104 7.43 -1.38 32.10
N ILE A 105 8.15 -0.28 31.96
CA ILE A 105 9.37 0.03 32.72
C ILE A 105 9.17 1.16 33.74
N PRO A 106 10.05 1.27 34.76
CA PRO A 106 9.97 2.34 35.75
C PRO A 106 10.26 3.72 35.14
N TRP A 107 9.68 4.78 35.72
CA TRP A 107 9.91 6.18 35.32
C TRP A 107 11.37 6.61 35.25
N SER A 108 12.22 6.04 36.11
CA SER A 108 13.65 6.37 36.21
C SER A 108 14.50 5.79 35.07
N SER A 109 13.92 4.95 34.21
CA SER A 109 14.64 4.30 33.11
C SER A 109 14.62 5.14 31.84
N SER A 110 15.69 5.06 31.04
CA SER A 110 15.71 5.56 29.67
C SER A 110 14.98 4.58 28.74
N ILE A 111 14.10 5.08 27.87
CA ILE A 111 13.40 4.30 26.85
C ILE A 111 14.36 4.06 25.68
N ARG A 112 14.36 2.86 25.07
CA ARG A 112 14.95 2.69 23.74
C ARG A 112 13.86 3.09 22.75
N ASP A 113 14.14 3.99 21.82
CA ASP A 113 13.14 4.39 20.82
C ASP A 113 12.69 3.14 20.03
N SER A 114 11.56 2.56 20.41
CA SER A 114 10.88 1.54 19.63
C SER A 114 10.06 2.26 18.57
N LEU A 115 10.67 2.43 17.39
CA LEU A 115 10.05 3.04 16.23
C LEU A 115 8.96 2.15 15.59
N TYR A 116 8.78 0.91 16.07
CA TYR A 116 7.90 -0.07 15.45
C TYR A 116 6.91 -0.64 16.46
N GLY A 117 5.61 -0.53 16.13
CA GLY A 117 4.54 -1.20 16.87
C GLY A 117 4.66 -2.72 16.83
N GLY A 118 4.04 -3.38 17.80
CA GLY A 118 3.99 -4.83 17.89
C GLY A 118 3.23 -5.41 16.70
N LYS A 119 3.84 -6.41 16.06
CA LYS A 119 3.25 -7.22 14.98
C LYS A 119 3.10 -8.67 15.45
N PRO A 120 2.16 -9.44 14.89
CA PRO A 120 2.00 -10.84 15.27
C PRO A 120 3.30 -11.61 14.99
N GLU A 121 3.81 -12.30 16.01
CA GLU A 121 4.93 -13.24 15.85
C GLU A 121 4.44 -14.53 15.20
N LYS A 122 3.23 -14.95 15.57
CA LYS A 122 2.61 -16.17 15.06
C LYS A 122 1.12 -15.96 14.83
N THR A 123 0.67 -16.40 13.67
CA THR A 123 -0.74 -16.51 13.30
C THR A 123 -1.09 -17.97 13.16
N VAL A 124 -2.15 -18.41 13.85
CA VAL A 124 -2.71 -19.76 13.72
C VAL A 124 -4.12 -19.62 13.15
N VAL A 125 -4.38 -20.33 12.06
CA VAL A 125 -5.68 -20.37 11.39
C VAL A 125 -6.22 -21.78 11.48
N ASN A 126 -7.31 -21.96 12.24
CA ASN A 126 -8.07 -23.19 12.33
C ASN A 126 -9.33 -23.04 11.48
N ARG A 127 -9.32 -23.61 10.27
CA ARG A 127 -10.38 -23.47 9.27
C ARG A 127 -11.02 -24.82 8.95
N THR A 128 -12.33 -24.83 8.76
CA THR A 128 -13.12 -25.91 8.15
C THR A 128 -14.08 -25.34 7.11
N SER A 129 -14.52 -26.21 6.21
CA SER A 129 -15.55 -25.97 5.20
C SER A 129 -16.68 -26.99 5.23
N GLU A 130 -16.57 -27.98 6.12
CA GLU A 130 -17.48 -29.11 6.19
C GLU A 130 -18.89 -28.66 6.60
N GLY A 131 -19.88 -28.96 5.75
CA GLY A 131 -21.28 -28.64 6.02
C GLY A 131 -21.63 -27.15 5.94
N MET A 132 -20.72 -26.29 5.47
CA MET A 132 -20.99 -24.85 5.34
C MET A 132 -21.92 -24.54 4.16
N SER A 133 -22.78 -23.53 4.34
CA SER A 133 -23.57 -22.97 3.24
C SER A 133 -22.69 -22.14 2.30
N ALA A 134 -23.18 -21.89 1.08
CA ALA A 134 -22.53 -21.00 0.12
C ALA A 134 -22.29 -19.60 0.72
N ASP A 135 -23.30 -19.01 1.36
CA ASP A 135 -23.19 -17.69 2.00
C ASP A 135 -22.12 -17.67 3.11
N SER A 136 -22.03 -18.75 3.89
CA SER A 136 -21.01 -18.87 4.95
C SER A 136 -19.61 -18.98 4.36
N LEU A 137 -19.42 -19.75 3.28
CA LEU A 137 -18.14 -19.87 2.59
C LEU A 137 -17.74 -18.56 1.92
N GLN A 138 -18.70 -17.83 1.35
CA GLN A 138 -18.44 -16.51 0.79
C GLN A 138 -17.95 -15.53 1.87
N LYS A 139 -18.68 -15.43 2.99
CA LYS A 139 -18.27 -14.58 4.12
C LYS A 139 -16.91 -15.00 4.69
N GLN A 140 -16.68 -16.30 4.82
CA GLN A 140 -15.39 -16.83 5.26
C GLN A 140 -14.26 -16.42 4.30
N ALA A 141 -14.46 -16.54 2.99
CA ALA A 141 -13.46 -16.19 1.98
C ALA A 141 -13.14 -14.68 1.99
N GLU A 142 -14.17 -13.84 2.00
CA GLU A 142 -14.04 -12.38 2.04
C GLU A 142 -13.35 -11.91 3.33
N GLY A 143 -13.77 -12.44 4.48
CA GLY A 143 -13.14 -12.13 5.76
C GLY A 143 -11.69 -12.57 5.83
N LEU A 144 -11.38 -13.81 5.42
CA LEU A 144 -10.00 -14.30 5.36
C LEU A 144 -9.11 -13.46 4.44
N TRP A 145 -9.66 -12.95 3.34
CA TRP A 145 -8.94 -12.05 2.44
C TRP A 145 -8.66 -10.70 3.12
N ALA A 146 -9.65 -10.11 3.77
CA ALA A 146 -9.51 -8.83 4.47
C ALA A 146 -8.44 -8.86 5.58
N ILE A 147 -8.31 -9.99 6.29
CA ILE A 147 -7.30 -10.19 7.34
C ILE A 147 -5.97 -10.80 6.81
N GLY A 148 -5.73 -10.71 5.50
CA GLY A 148 -4.47 -11.10 4.87
C GLY A 148 -4.21 -12.60 4.78
N GLN A 149 -5.20 -13.45 5.06
CA GLN A 149 -5.10 -14.91 4.98
C GLN A 149 -5.46 -15.44 3.58
N ALA A 150 -4.77 -14.90 2.56
CA ALA A 150 -5.06 -15.12 1.13
C ALA A 150 -5.16 -16.59 0.73
N ARG A 151 -4.27 -17.44 1.24
CA ARG A 151 -4.28 -18.89 0.94
C ARG A 151 -5.60 -19.53 1.34
N TYR A 152 -6.05 -19.26 2.57
CA TYR A 152 -7.29 -19.82 3.10
C TYR A 152 -8.53 -19.21 2.42
N ALA A 153 -8.46 -17.93 2.04
CA ALA A 153 -9.50 -17.29 1.23
C ALA A 153 -9.67 -17.99 -0.14
N ALA A 154 -8.56 -18.32 -0.81
CA ALA A 154 -8.61 -19.02 -2.09
C ALA A 154 -9.22 -20.42 -1.97
N ASP A 155 -8.95 -21.14 -0.88
CA ASP A 155 -9.54 -22.45 -0.61
C ASP A 155 -11.06 -22.33 -0.40
N ALA A 156 -11.51 -21.34 0.37
CA ALA A 156 -12.94 -21.06 0.60
C ALA A 156 -13.69 -20.68 -0.68
N TYR A 157 -13.11 -19.82 -1.53
CA TYR A 157 -13.70 -19.52 -2.83
C TYR A 157 -13.73 -20.72 -3.77
N SER A 158 -12.68 -21.55 -3.76
CA SER A 158 -12.65 -22.78 -4.57
C SER A 158 -13.78 -23.73 -4.18
N GLU A 159 -14.02 -23.91 -2.88
CA GLU A 159 -15.12 -24.74 -2.37
C GLU A 159 -16.49 -24.12 -2.66
N LEU A 160 -16.64 -22.80 -2.48
CA LEU A 160 -17.85 -22.07 -2.84
C LEU A 160 -18.26 -22.35 -4.30
N LYS A 161 -17.29 -22.31 -5.22
CA LYS A 161 -17.50 -22.59 -6.65
C LYS A 161 -17.92 -24.04 -6.95
N THR A 162 -17.75 -24.97 -6.01
CA THR A 162 -18.29 -26.33 -6.14
C THR A 162 -19.77 -26.43 -5.74
N LEU A 163 -20.26 -25.49 -4.93
CA LEU A 163 -21.64 -25.48 -4.43
C LEU A 163 -22.56 -24.61 -5.27
N THR A 164 -22.04 -23.53 -5.85
CA THR A 164 -22.81 -22.54 -6.60
C THR A 164 -22.03 -22.00 -7.79
N VAL A 165 -22.69 -21.22 -8.65
CA VAL A 165 -22.04 -20.38 -9.66
C VAL A 165 -21.88 -18.99 -9.05
N PRO A 166 -20.67 -18.57 -8.63
CA PRO A 166 -20.48 -17.27 -8.02
C PRO A 166 -20.78 -16.13 -9.01
N GLY A 167 -21.24 -14.99 -8.50
CA GLY A 167 -21.51 -13.82 -9.31
C GLY A 167 -20.22 -13.11 -9.75
N TYR A 168 -20.37 -12.10 -10.63
CA TYR A 168 -19.27 -11.30 -11.18
C TYR A 168 -18.34 -10.72 -10.10
N GLU A 169 -18.89 -10.13 -9.03
CA GLU A 169 -18.09 -9.50 -7.96
C GLU A 169 -17.29 -10.53 -7.16
N THR A 170 -17.91 -11.66 -6.83
CA THR A 170 -17.25 -12.77 -6.13
C THR A 170 -16.15 -13.40 -6.98
N LEU A 171 -16.40 -13.62 -8.27
CA LEU A 171 -15.37 -14.12 -9.19
C LEU A 171 -14.21 -13.12 -9.35
N THR A 172 -14.51 -11.82 -9.42
CA THR A 172 -13.47 -10.78 -9.47
C THR A 172 -12.60 -10.83 -8.21
N SER A 173 -13.21 -10.92 -7.03
CA SER A 173 -12.48 -11.02 -5.75
C SER A 173 -11.67 -12.31 -5.68
N TYR A 174 -12.22 -13.46 -6.11
CA TYR A 174 -11.47 -14.70 -6.17
C TYR A 174 -10.27 -14.62 -7.12
N GLY A 175 -10.43 -13.98 -8.28
CA GLY A 175 -9.35 -13.70 -9.21
C GLY A 175 -8.25 -12.82 -8.58
N ASP A 176 -8.61 -11.82 -7.79
CA ASP A 176 -7.65 -10.98 -7.05
C ASP A 176 -6.83 -11.81 -6.05
N VAL A 177 -7.50 -12.65 -5.25
CA VAL A 177 -6.83 -13.55 -4.30
C VAL A 177 -5.87 -14.50 -5.02
N LEU A 178 -6.28 -15.11 -6.14
CA LEU A 178 -5.44 -16.03 -6.91
C LEU A 178 -4.23 -15.31 -7.52
N ALA A 179 -4.41 -14.08 -8.02
CA ALA A 179 -3.34 -13.27 -8.58
C ALA A 179 -2.29 -12.91 -7.50
N GLU A 180 -2.73 -12.50 -6.31
CA GLU A 180 -1.85 -12.19 -5.16
C GLU A 180 -1.02 -13.41 -4.74
N LEU A 181 -1.63 -14.61 -4.77
CA LEU A 181 -0.95 -15.87 -4.48
C LEU A 181 0.00 -16.34 -5.60
N GLY A 182 0.05 -15.64 -6.74
CA GLY A 182 0.82 -16.07 -7.91
C GLY A 182 0.22 -17.28 -8.64
N ARG A 183 -1.03 -17.67 -8.35
CA ARG A 183 -1.77 -18.74 -9.03
C ARG A 183 -2.36 -18.22 -10.34
N LEU A 184 -1.49 -17.70 -11.20
CA LEU A 184 -1.85 -16.85 -12.34
C LEU A 184 -2.74 -17.55 -13.38
N ALA A 185 -2.53 -18.83 -13.66
CA ALA A 185 -3.34 -19.56 -14.64
C ALA A 185 -4.80 -19.76 -14.17
N GLU A 186 -4.98 -19.95 -12.86
CA GLU A 186 -6.31 -20.03 -12.25
C GLU A 186 -6.97 -18.65 -12.23
N ALA A 187 -6.21 -17.60 -11.90
CA ALA A 187 -6.68 -16.22 -11.95
C ALA A 187 -7.16 -15.83 -13.36
N GLU A 188 -6.41 -16.18 -14.42
CA GLU A 188 -6.82 -15.97 -15.82
C GLU A 188 -8.19 -16.59 -16.10
N THR A 189 -8.40 -17.84 -15.65
CA THR A 189 -9.65 -18.57 -15.85
C THR A 189 -10.80 -17.88 -15.12
N VAL A 190 -10.62 -17.55 -13.84
CA VAL A 190 -11.65 -16.94 -12.99
C VAL A 190 -12.01 -15.52 -13.48
N TYR A 191 -11.03 -14.70 -13.88
CA TYR A 191 -11.32 -13.40 -14.48
C TYR A 191 -12.05 -13.51 -15.81
N SER A 192 -11.69 -14.48 -16.65
CA SER A 192 -12.38 -14.72 -17.93
C SER A 192 -13.84 -15.13 -17.70
N GLU A 193 -14.11 -15.95 -16.68
CA GLU A 193 -15.48 -16.28 -16.27
C GLU A 193 -16.25 -15.04 -15.79
N ALA A 194 -15.64 -14.21 -14.93
CA ALA A 194 -16.27 -12.95 -14.50
C ALA A 194 -16.62 -12.06 -15.70
N LEU A 195 -15.67 -11.86 -16.62
CA LEU A 195 -15.84 -11.03 -17.82
C LEU A 195 -16.89 -11.57 -18.79
N SER A 196 -17.13 -12.88 -18.80
CA SER A 196 -18.22 -13.48 -19.58
C SER A 196 -19.62 -13.12 -19.06
N MET A 197 -19.73 -12.78 -17.76
CA MET A 197 -20.97 -12.32 -17.14
C MET A 197 -21.17 -10.82 -17.32
N ASN A 198 -20.10 -10.05 -17.06
CA ASN A 198 -20.12 -8.61 -17.20
C ASN A 198 -18.74 -8.11 -17.64
N GLU A 199 -18.69 -7.48 -18.80
CA GLU A 199 -17.46 -6.94 -19.34
C GLU A 199 -17.10 -5.62 -18.65
N SER A 200 -15.87 -5.51 -18.13
CA SER A 200 -15.44 -4.37 -17.33
C SER A 200 -14.01 -3.94 -17.68
N PRO A 201 -13.76 -2.65 -17.97
CA PRO A 201 -12.40 -2.14 -18.19
C PRO A 201 -11.45 -2.46 -17.03
N VAL A 202 -11.95 -2.41 -15.79
CA VAL A 202 -11.17 -2.66 -14.58
C VAL A 202 -10.70 -4.11 -14.54
N VAL A 203 -11.60 -5.07 -14.80
CA VAL A 203 -11.25 -6.51 -14.75
C VAL A 203 -10.46 -6.93 -15.99
N LEU A 204 -10.71 -6.34 -17.17
CA LEU A 204 -9.88 -6.53 -18.36
C LEU A 204 -8.43 -6.11 -18.11
N LYS A 205 -8.20 -4.97 -17.43
CA LYS A 205 -6.86 -4.56 -17.03
C LYS A 205 -6.18 -5.58 -16.11
N LYS A 206 -6.88 -6.08 -15.09
CA LYS A 206 -6.37 -7.14 -14.19
C LYS A 206 -6.03 -8.42 -14.96
N LEU A 207 -6.90 -8.86 -15.87
CA LEU A 207 -6.66 -10.02 -16.73
C LEU A 207 -5.43 -9.80 -17.64
N ALA A 208 -5.26 -8.62 -18.24
CA ALA A 208 -4.11 -8.29 -19.06
C ALA A 208 -2.79 -8.38 -18.25
N GLU A 209 -2.77 -7.91 -17.01
CA GLU A 209 -1.61 -8.01 -16.12
C GLU A 209 -1.27 -9.46 -15.77
N VAL A 210 -2.28 -10.30 -15.51
CA VAL A 210 -2.11 -11.75 -15.30
C VAL A 210 -1.58 -12.44 -16.55
N LEU A 211 -2.17 -12.17 -17.73
CA LEU A 211 -1.74 -12.73 -19.01
C LEU A 211 -0.28 -12.35 -19.33
N PHE A 212 0.10 -11.10 -19.06
CA PHE A 212 1.48 -10.64 -19.23
C PHE A 212 2.45 -11.39 -18.32
N SER A 213 2.07 -11.58 -17.04
CA SER A 213 2.87 -12.31 -16.06
C SER A 213 3.01 -13.80 -16.39
N LEU A 214 2.04 -14.37 -17.12
CA LEU A 214 2.11 -15.72 -17.70
C LEU A 214 2.94 -15.79 -18.99
N GLY A 215 3.49 -14.68 -19.48
CA GLY A 215 4.23 -14.61 -20.75
C GLY A 215 3.34 -14.62 -22.00
N LYS A 216 2.02 -14.50 -21.86
CA LYS A 216 1.05 -14.44 -22.97
C LYS A 216 0.90 -13.00 -23.47
N THR A 217 2.01 -12.38 -23.87
CA THR A 217 2.10 -10.93 -24.14
C THR A 217 1.13 -10.45 -25.21
N GLU A 218 0.97 -11.18 -26.31
CA GLU A 218 0.07 -10.78 -27.40
C GLU A 218 -1.40 -10.74 -26.95
N LYS A 219 -1.84 -11.76 -26.20
CA LYS A 219 -3.21 -11.81 -25.63
C LYS A 219 -3.43 -10.69 -24.62
N ALA A 220 -2.40 -10.37 -23.84
CA ALA A 220 -2.48 -9.28 -22.88
C ALA A 220 -2.63 -7.91 -23.58
N ILE A 221 -1.93 -7.68 -24.69
CA ILE A 221 -2.10 -6.49 -25.53
C ILE A 221 -3.49 -6.44 -26.13
N GLU A 222 -4.00 -7.56 -26.66
CA GLU A 222 -5.37 -7.65 -27.17
C GLU A 222 -6.40 -7.31 -26.09
N THR A 223 -6.22 -7.84 -24.87
CA THR A 223 -7.08 -7.55 -23.71
C THR A 223 -7.02 -6.08 -23.29
N MET A 224 -5.87 -5.42 -23.44
CA MET A 224 -5.74 -4.00 -23.13
C MET A 224 -6.35 -3.09 -24.22
N ASN A 225 -6.24 -3.46 -25.50
CA ASN A 225 -7.05 -2.84 -26.56
C ASN A 225 -8.55 -3.03 -26.26
N ARG A 226 -8.86 -4.20 -25.69
CA ARG A 226 -10.10 -4.57 -24.98
C ARG A 226 -10.65 -3.39 -24.18
N THR A 227 -9.90 -3.13 -23.11
CA THR A 227 -10.11 -2.05 -22.13
C THR A 227 -10.31 -0.69 -22.79
N LEU A 228 -9.44 -0.30 -23.73
CA LEU A 228 -9.53 1.02 -24.40
C LEU A 228 -10.81 1.19 -25.22
N SER A 229 -11.26 0.12 -25.88
CA SER A 229 -12.51 0.18 -26.67
C SER A 229 -13.75 0.43 -25.81
N LEU A 230 -13.67 0.16 -24.50
CA LEU A 230 -14.72 0.44 -23.52
C LEU A 230 -14.50 1.77 -22.78
N SER A 231 -13.35 2.42 -22.98
CA SER A 231 -12.94 3.65 -22.29
C SER A 231 -12.31 4.63 -23.29
N THR A 232 -12.98 4.85 -24.41
CA THR A 232 -12.42 5.51 -25.60
C THR A 232 -12.00 6.96 -25.38
N ASP A 233 -12.60 7.65 -24.42
CA ASP A 233 -12.32 9.05 -24.08
C ASP A 233 -11.68 9.20 -22.69
N ASP A 234 -11.01 8.15 -22.20
CA ASP A 234 -10.32 8.16 -20.91
C ASP A 234 -8.79 8.28 -21.11
N ALA A 235 -8.25 9.46 -20.76
CA ALA A 235 -6.81 9.69 -20.76
C ALA A 235 -6.07 8.71 -19.83
N GLY A 236 -6.65 8.37 -18.67
CA GLY A 236 -6.08 7.40 -17.72
C GLY A 236 -5.99 5.98 -18.29
N ALA A 237 -6.94 5.59 -19.15
CA ALA A 237 -6.91 4.32 -19.86
C ALA A 237 -5.77 4.28 -20.89
N TYR A 238 -5.60 5.32 -21.71
CA TYR A 238 -4.46 5.42 -22.64
C TYR A 238 -3.11 5.45 -21.91
N ALA A 239 -3.02 6.15 -20.78
CA ALA A 239 -1.82 6.17 -19.94
C ALA A 239 -1.48 4.78 -19.37
N SER A 240 -2.49 4.07 -18.88
CA SER A 240 -2.34 2.69 -18.41
C SER A 240 -1.88 1.76 -19.53
N TYR A 241 -2.44 1.91 -20.74
CA TYR A 241 -2.02 1.14 -21.90
C TYR A 241 -0.59 1.45 -22.33
N ALA A 242 -0.19 2.72 -22.33
CA ALA A 242 1.18 3.13 -22.66
C ALA A 242 2.20 2.52 -21.69
N SER A 243 1.90 2.56 -20.37
CA SER A 243 2.71 1.91 -19.34
C SER A 243 2.81 0.39 -19.56
N PHE A 244 1.70 -0.23 -19.95
CA PHE A 244 1.65 -1.65 -20.28
C PHE A 244 2.51 -2.00 -21.51
N LEU A 245 2.37 -1.25 -22.61
CA LEU A 245 3.15 -1.43 -23.84
C LEU A 245 4.65 -1.21 -23.59
N LYS A 246 5.01 -0.24 -22.76
CA LYS A 246 6.39 -0.02 -22.31
C LYS A 246 6.95 -1.26 -21.62
N LYS A 247 6.20 -1.87 -20.69
CA LYS A 247 6.61 -3.14 -20.03
C LYS A 247 6.75 -4.29 -21.03
N ALA A 248 5.90 -4.32 -22.06
CA ALA A 248 5.97 -5.30 -23.14
C ALA A 248 7.07 -5.03 -24.19
N GLY A 249 7.86 -3.96 -24.04
CA GLY A 249 8.92 -3.60 -24.99
C GLY A 249 8.40 -3.01 -26.32
N LYS A 250 7.12 -2.67 -26.41
CA LYS A 250 6.46 -2.04 -27.57
C LYS A 250 6.61 -0.52 -27.49
N THR A 251 7.85 -0.05 -27.60
CA THR A 251 8.20 1.34 -27.30
C THR A 251 7.51 2.35 -28.21
N THR A 252 7.43 2.09 -29.51
CA THR A 252 6.80 3.02 -30.46
C THR A 252 5.30 3.16 -30.17
N GLU A 253 4.61 2.04 -29.99
CA GLU A 253 3.20 2.00 -29.67
C GLU A 253 2.90 2.65 -28.31
N ALA A 254 3.81 2.48 -27.34
CA ALA A 254 3.69 3.15 -26.04
C ALA A 254 3.78 4.67 -26.17
N LEU A 255 4.68 5.21 -27.02
CA LEU A 255 4.77 6.65 -27.29
C LEU A 255 3.49 7.18 -27.94
N ASP A 256 2.92 6.43 -28.89
CA ASP A 256 1.66 6.80 -29.55
C ASP A 256 0.49 6.82 -28.54
N ALA A 257 0.42 5.83 -27.64
CA ALA A 257 -0.58 5.75 -26.58
C ALA A 257 -0.45 6.91 -25.58
N TYR A 258 0.77 7.29 -25.16
CA TYR A 258 0.99 8.51 -24.37
C TYR A 258 0.50 9.75 -25.12
N GLY A 259 0.80 9.86 -26.43
CA GLY A 259 0.32 10.96 -27.26
C GLY A 259 -1.21 11.07 -27.32
N GLN A 260 -1.94 9.94 -27.36
CA GLN A 260 -3.41 9.93 -27.26
C GLN A 260 -3.88 10.40 -25.87
N SER A 261 -3.24 9.92 -24.80
CA SER A 261 -3.55 10.36 -23.43
C SER A 261 -3.44 11.88 -23.30
N PHE A 262 -2.36 12.48 -23.78
CA PHE A 262 -2.12 13.93 -23.67
C PHE A 262 -3.10 14.77 -24.51
N ARG A 263 -3.59 14.24 -25.64
CA ARG A 263 -4.65 14.89 -26.44
C ARG A 263 -5.97 15.00 -25.69
N LEU A 264 -6.29 14.02 -24.85
CA LEU A 264 -7.51 14.01 -24.05
C LEU A 264 -7.33 14.82 -22.77
N PHE A 265 -6.20 14.65 -22.07
CA PHE A 265 -5.92 15.34 -20.83
C PHE A 265 -4.42 15.46 -20.56
N ASP A 266 -3.95 16.69 -20.44
CA ASP A 266 -2.51 17.00 -20.43
C ASP A 266 -1.92 17.40 -19.06
N THR A 267 -2.72 17.43 -18.00
CA THR A 267 -2.29 18.11 -16.76
C THR A 267 -1.67 17.19 -15.70
N GLN A 268 -1.36 15.93 -16.05
CA GLN A 268 -0.78 14.96 -15.10
C GLN A 268 0.76 14.95 -15.19
N PRO A 269 1.48 15.53 -14.21
CA PRO A 269 2.94 15.66 -14.30
C PRO A 269 3.66 14.31 -14.37
N ARG A 270 3.12 13.28 -13.68
CA ARG A 270 3.72 11.92 -13.62
C ARG A 270 3.82 11.27 -14.99
N LEU A 271 2.77 11.38 -15.80
CA LEU A 271 2.74 10.77 -17.12
C LEU A 271 3.78 11.39 -18.06
N TRP A 272 4.01 12.70 -17.95
CA TRP A 272 5.06 13.39 -18.71
C TRP A 272 6.47 12.95 -18.31
N SER A 273 6.72 12.71 -17.02
CA SER A 273 7.99 12.15 -16.56
C SER A 273 8.21 10.72 -17.08
N ASP A 274 7.17 9.87 -17.05
CA ASP A 274 7.25 8.50 -17.56
C ASP A 274 7.47 8.45 -19.09
N TYR A 275 6.82 9.36 -19.81
CA TYR A 275 7.02 9.57 -21.25
C TYR A 275 8.43 10.05 -21.57
N ALA A 276 8.96 10.99 -20.79
CA ALA A 276 10.33 11.48 -20.91
C ALA A 276 11.37 10.37 -20.66
N ASP A 277 11.17 9.53 -19.63
CA ASP A 277 12.00 8.36 -19.36
C ASP A 277 12.03 7.40 -20.57
N LEU A 278 10.86 7.17 -21.19
CA LEU A 278 10.73 6.31 -22.36
C LEU A 278 11.47 6.90 -23.57
N LEU A 279 11.30 8.19 -23.86
CA LEU A 279 12.02 8.90 -24.93
C LEU A 279 13.55 8.85 -24.70
N ALA A 280 14.00 9.07 -23.47
CA ALA A 280 15.41 9.02 -23.11
C ALA A 280 16.00 7.60 -23.31
N SER A 281 15.22 6.56 -23.01
CA SER A 281 15.66 5.17 -23.18
C SER A 281 15.94 4.78 -24.63
N ILE A 282 15.29 5.44 -25.60
CA ILE A 282 15.51 5.26 -27.04
C ILE A 282 16.41 6.32 -27.67
N GLY A 283 17.06 7.16 -26.84
CA GLY A 283 18.03 8.16 -27.30
C GLY A 283 17.42 9.44 -27.88
N ARG A 284 16.10 9.64 -27.78
CA ARG A 284 15.42 10.89 -28.18
C ARG A 284 15.56 11.94 -27.08
N TYR A 285 16.80 12.29 -26.77
CA TYR A 285 17.14 13.11 -25.61
C TYR A 285 16.56 14.54 -25.66
N SER A 286 16.47 15.16 -26.84
CA SER A 286 15.91 16.51 -26.98
C SER A 286 14.44 16.54 -26.56
N GLU A 287 13.65 15.59 -27.07
CA GLU A 287 12.22 15.47 -26.75
C GLU A 287 12.00 15.03 -25.31
N ALA A 288 12.87 14.16 -24.77
CA ALA A 288 12.84 13.80 -23.37
C ALA A 288 13.07 15.02 -22.46
N ALA A 289 13.99 15.91 -22.82
CA ALA A 289 14.25 17.14 -22.08
C ALA A 289 13.02 18.08 -22.08
N GLU A 290 12.33 18.22 -23.21
CA GLU A 290 11.08 18.97 -23.31
C GLU A 290 9.99 18.37 -22.43
N ALA A 291 9.81 17.04 -22.49
CA ALA A 291 8.81 16.33 -21.69
C ALA A 291 9.07 16.43 -20.18
N TYR A 292 10.33 16.33 -19.71
CA TYR A 292 10.64 16.61 -18.30
C TYR A 292 10.38 18.05 -17.93
N GLY A 293 10.74 19.00 -18.80
CA GLY A 293 10.47 20.43 -18.58
C GLY A 293 8.98 20.70 -18.39
N HIS A 294 8.12 20.05 -19.19
CA HIS A 294 6.67 20.15 -19.05
C HIS A 294 6.14 19.46 -17.78
N ALA A 295 6.65 18.27 -17.43
CA ALA A 295 6.33 17.64 -16.15
C ALA A 295 6.62 18.58 -14.96
N ILE A 296 7.77 19.23 -14.99
CA ILE A 296 8.20 20.18 -13.96
C ILE A 296 7.32 21.44 -13.95
N SER A 297 6.94 21.98 -15.12
CA SER A 297 6.08 23.16 -15.20
C SER A 297 4.66 22.89 -14.65
N LEU A 298 4.19 21.66 -14.78
CA LEU A 298 2.94 21.18 -14.16
C LEU A 298 3.06 20.91 -12.64
N GLY A 299 4.21 21.20 -12.04
CA GLY A 299 4.44 21.07 -10.60
C GLY A 299 5.03 19.74 -10.16
N MET A 300 5.57 18.92 -11.08
CA MET A 300 6.36 17.76 -10.67
C MET A 300 7.54 18.21 -9.80
N SER A 301 7.59 17.69 -8.58
CA SER A 301 8.68 17.88 -7.64
C SER A 301 9.15 16.51 -7.15
N GLY A 302 10.45 16.38 -6.97
CA GLY A 302 11.07 15.11 -6.58
C GLY A 302 12.50 15.01 -7.08
N SER A 303 13.40 14.52 -6.23
CA SER A 303 14.81 14.36 -6.57
C SER A 303 15.01 13.50 -7.82
N ASP A 304 14.18 12.49 -8.01
CA ASP A 304 14.36 11.49 -9.08
C ASP A 304 14.07 12.06 -10.46
N THR A 305 12.98 12.81 -10.64
CA THR A 305 12.67 13.50 -11.90
C THR A 305 13.76 14.50 -12.26
N TRP A 306 14.21 15.32 -11.30
CA TRP A 306 15.28 16.29 -11.54
C TRP A 306 16.63 15.62 -11.86
N ASN A 307 16.95 14.49 -11.22
CA ASN A 307 18.13 13.69 -11.52
C ASN A 307 18.05 13.08 -12.93
N SER A 308 16.90 12.53 -13.34
CA SER A 308 16.69 12.01 -14.68
C SER A 308 16.78 13.12 -15.74
N TYR A 309 16.16 14.28 -15.49
CA TYR A 309 16.27 15.44 -16.36
C TYR A 309 17.72 15.92 -16.51
N SER A 310 18.46 16.02 -15.41
CA SER A 310 19.90 16.35 -15.43
C SER A 310 20.71 15.39 -16.29
N ARG A 311 20.47 14.07 -16.17
CA ARG A 311 21.15 13.05 -16.99
C ARG A 311 20.87 13.24 -18.49
N VAL A 312 19.63 13.55 -18.86
CA VAL A 312 19.27 13.82 -20.26
C VAL A 312 19.96 15.09 -20.77
N LEU A 313 19.99 16.17 -19.97
CA LEU A 313 20.68 17.41 -20.34
C LEU A 313 22.20 17.20 -20.52
N GLN A 314 22.83 16.34 -19.72
CA GLN A 314 24.23 15.96 -19.91
C GLN A 314 24.47 15.24 -21.25
N LYS A 315 23.56 14.32 -21.63
CA LYS A 315 23.63 13.63 -22.93
C LYS A 315 23.48 14.59 -24.11
N LEU A 316 22.74 15.69 -23.93
CA LEU A 316 22.63 16.79 -24.90
C LEU A 316 23.83 17.76 -24.88
N GLY A 317 24.79 17.59 -23.97
CA GLY A 317 25.93 18.51 -23.83
C GLY A 317 25.60 19.83 -23.11
N LYS A 318 24.39 19.99 -22.57
CA LYS A 318 23.92 21.18 -21.86
C LYS A 318 24.39 21.19 -20.39
N LYS A 319 25.70 21.30 -20.19
CA LYS A 319 26.36 21.12 -18.89
C LYS A 319 25.82 22.06 -17.80
N ASP A 320 25.61 23.33 -18.12
CA ASP A 320 25.16 24.33 -17.15
C ASP A 320 23.71 24.11 -16.71
N GLU A 321 22.83 23.75 -17.65
CA GLU A 321 21.44 23.39 -17.36
C GLU A 321 21.38 22.10 -16.51
N ALA A 322 22.19 21.10 -16.84
CA ALA A 322 22.25 19.86 -16.07
C ALA A 322 22.70 20.07 -14.63
N GLN A 323 23.65 20.96 -14.39
CA GLN A 323 24.13 21.29 -13.05
C GLN A 323 23.03 21.96 -12.22
N ARG A 324 22.29 22.92 -12.80
CA ARG A 324 21.13 23.53 -12.13
C ARG A 324 20.05 22.51 -11.80
N ALA A 325 19.75 21.59 -12.72
CA ALA A 325 18.79 20.52 -12.46
C ALA A 325 19.22 19.62 -11.29
N LYS A 326 20.53 19.32 -11.18
CA LYS A 326 21.08 18.53 -10.07
C LYS A 326 21.00 19.27 -8.73
N GLU A 327 21.25 20.57 -8.71
CA GLU A 327 21.07 21.41 -7.52
C GLU A 327 19.61 21.41 -7.07
N GLN A 328 18.67 21.49 -8.00
CA GLN A 328 17.25 21.42 -7.68
C GLN A 328 16.82 20.05 -7.13
N ALA A 329 17.42 18.96 -7.63
CA ALA A 329 17.22 17.62 -7.07
C ALA A 329 17.65 17.55 -5.60
N MET A 330 18.79 18.17 -5.25
CA MET A 330 19.30 18.23 -3.88
C MET A 330 18.45 19.11 -2.96
N ASN A 331 17.92 20.23 -3.46
CA ASN A 331 17.04 21.10 -2.68
C ASN A 331 15.64 20.50 -2.46
N SER A 332 15.19 19.65 -3.39
CA SER A 332 13.94 18.90 -3.27
C SER A 332 14.08 17.70 -2.33
N TYR A 333 15.31 17.32 -1.99
CA TYR A 333 15.59 16.34 -0.96
C TYR A 333 15.44 17.00 0.42
N THR A 334 14.31 16.74 1.10
CA THR A 334 14.22 16.97 2.54
C THR A 334 15.11 15.94 3.25
N PRO A 335 16.23 16.31 3.87
CA PRO A 335 16.91 15.38 4.76
C PRO A 335 15.93 15.06 5.89
N LEU A 336 15.87 13.79 6.32
CA LEU A 336 15.32 13.49 7.65
C LEU A 336 15.96 14.46 8.66
N PRO A 337 15.18 15.09 9.56
CA PRO A 337 15.70 16.11 10.44
C PRO A 337 16.94 15.58 11.16
N SER A 338 18.03 16.31 10.99
CA SER A 338 19.36 16.00 11.48
C SER A 338 19.47 16.27 12.99
N SER A 339 18.58 15.69 13.80
CA SER A 339 18.86 15.46 15.23
C SER A 339 19.95 14.40 15.44
N LEU A 340 20.55 13.88 14.37
CA LEU A 340 21.72 12.99 14.38
C LEU A 340 23.00 13.60 13.77
N SER A 341 23.08 14.92 13.56
CA SER A 341 24.35 15.53 13.16
C SER A 341 24.74 16.76 13.99
N TYR A 342 25.98 16.70 14.49
CA TYR A 342 26.76 17.65 15.30
C TYR A 342 26.66 17.45 16.82
N SER A 343 27.74 17.13 17.55
CA SER A 343 29.15 17.53 17.39
C SER A 343 30.06 16.61 18.25
N GLY A 344 31.35 16.38 17.97
CA GLY A 344 32.23 16.96 16.97
C GLY A 344 33.62 16.31 16.96
N ASN A 345 34.39 16.73 15.95
CA ASN A 345 35.86 16.76 15.84
C ASN A 345 36.70 15.64 16.46
N SER A 346 37.20 14.74 15.61
CA SER A 346 38.61 14.79 15.21
C SER A 346 38.85 13.81 14.05
N ILE A 347 39.31 14.34 12.92
CA ILE A 347 39.94 13.54 11.87
C ILE A 347 41.41 13.37 12.29
N PRO A 348 41.88 12.15 12.56
CA PRO A 348 43.21 11.78 12.19
C PRO A 348 43.16 10.87 10.96
N SER A 349 43.88 11.32 9.94
CA SER A 349 44.33 10.63 8.73
C SER A 349 44.27 9.10 8.75
N CYS A 350 43.67 8.53 7.69
CA CYS A 350 43.88 7.13 7.32
C CYS A 350 45.37 6.82 7.16
N GLY A 351 45.86 5.88 7.98
CA GLY A 351 47.01 5.05 7.68
C GLY A 351 46.54 3.79 6.95
N ILE A 352 47.27 3.42 5.90
CA ILE A 352 47.01 2.39 4.92
C ILE A 352 46.84 0.99 5.56
N GLY A 353 45.77 0.28 5.17
CA GLY A 353 45.73 -1.19 5.17
C GLY A 353 44.71 -1.89 6.10
N SER A 354 43.82 -2.65 5.46
CA SER A 354 43.06 -3.81 5.98
C SER A 354 41.60 -3.58 6.40
N LEU A 355 40.71 -4.19 5.60
CA LEU A 355 39.41 -4.82 5.91
C LEU A 355 38.73 -4.52 7.27
N CYS A 356 37.54 -3.90 7.19
CA CYS A 356 36.31 -4.32 7.87
C CYS A 356 35.11 -3.83 7.07
#